data_AF-A0A660UI11-F1
#
_entry.id   AF-A0A660UI11-F1
#
_cell.length_a   1.000
_cell.length_b   1.000
_cell.length_c   1.000
_cell.angle_alpha   90.00
_cell.angle_beta   90.00
_cell.angle_gamma   90.00
#
_symmetry.space_group_name_H-M   'P 1'
#
loop_
_entity.id
_entity.type
_entity.pdbx_description
1 polymer ?
#
loop_
_entity_poly.entity_id
_entity_poly.type
_entity_poly.pdbx_seq_one_letter_code
_entity_poly.pdbx_strand_id
1 'polypeptide(L)'
;MERARNRGEEVDPKLLLEYRFPPELLADLIANAERRAGEGRYEDAVARLYRACEMIAQIGLASYGVDTSKLRPDDIPQDIKGLFPELEREGKVVAVGLDRGFKLLKAKGDDRASGYIENKRLQDLLSRRNRSILAHGTSPVGGEVYRELRDQILSLAEKFVPNISELLGKASFPRIRVIV
;
A
#
# COMPACT_ATOMS: atom_id res chain seq x y z
N MET A 1 16.42 -4.64 20.17
CA MET A 1 16.20 -5.63 19.09
C MET A 1 17.34 -6.66 18.94
N GLU A 2 18.46 -6.52 19.66
CA GLU A 2 19.51 -7.53 19.74
C GLU A 2 19.15 -8.79 20.53
N ARG A 3 18.08 -8.76 21.34
CA ARG A 3 17.75 -9.83 22.29
C ARG A 3 16.92 -10.98 21.70
N ALA A 4 16.49 -10.90 20.44
CA ALA A 4 15.74 -11.99 19.79
C ALA A 4 16.64 -13.01 19.07
N ARG A 5 17.94 -12.72 18.88
CA ARG A 5 18.88 -13.64 18.20
C ARG A 5 19.33 -14.84 19.03
N ASN A 6 19.06 -14.88 20.33
CA ASN A 6 19.61 -15.88 21.26
C ASN A 6 18.69 -17.08 21.57
N ARG A 7 17.62 -17.33 20.81
CA ARG A 7 16.69 -18.44 21.12
C ARG A 7 16.56 -19.56 20.09
N GLY A 8 17.30 -19.54 18.98
CA GLY A 8 17.33 -20.68 18.04
C GLY A 8 15.99 -21.04 17.38
N GLU A 9 14.92 -20.29 17.65
CA GLU A 9 13.62 -20.43 17.00
C GLU A 9 13.68 -19.66 15.68
N GLU A 10 13.78 -20.41 14.58
CA GLU A 10 13.71 -19.87 13.23
C GLU A 10 12.26 -19.40 12.99
N VAL A 11 12.02 -18.09 13.16
CA VAL A 11 10.69 -17.52 12.93
C VAL A 11 10.40 -17.53 11.43
N ASP A 12 9.23 -18.06 11.04
CA ASP A 12 8.78 -18.08 9.64
C ASP A 12 8.90 -16.67 9.03
N PRO A 13 9.69 -16.48 7.97
CA PRO A 13 9.82 -15.21 7.28
C PRO A 13 8.48 -14.61 6.83
N LYS A 14 7.49 -15.43 6.49
CA LYS A 14 6.14 -14.95 6.14
C LYS A 14 5.46 -14.30 7.33
N LEU A 15 5.50 -14.95 8.48
CA LEU A 15 4.91 -14.44 9.72
C LEU A 15 5.53 -13.08 10.09
N LEU A 16 6.86 -12.94 9.95
CA LEU A 16 7.53 -11.66 10.18
C LEU A 16 7.04 -10.54 9.25
N LEU A 17 6.72 -10.86 8.00
CA LEU A 17 6.19 -9.89 7.05
C LEU A 17 4.74 -9.52 7.34
N GLU A 18 3.92 -10.49 7.75
CA GLU A 18 2.54 -10.24 8.19
C GLU A 18 2.51 -9.30 9.41
N TYR A 19 3.42 -9.48 10.38
CA TYR A 19 3.58 -8.54 11.49
C TYR A 19 4.08 -7.15 11.08
N ARG A 20 4.84 -7.05 9.98
CA ARG A 20 5.34 -5.77 9.46
C ARG A 20 4.27 -5.00 8.67
N PHE A 21 3.36 -5.72 8.02
CA PHE A 21 2.27 -5.15 7.24
C PHE A 21 0.90 -5.61 7.79
N PRO A 22 0.58 -5.29 9.05
CA PRO A 22 -0.66 -5.74 9.64
C PRO A 22 -1.86 -5.00 8.99
N PRO A 23 -2.99 -5.69 8.74
CA PRO A 23 -4.21 -5.06 8.20
C PRO A 23 -4.70 -3.83 8.98
N GLU A 24 -4.46 -3.79 10.29
CA GLU A 24 -4.79 -2.67 11.17
C GLU A 24 -4.04 -1.39 10.78
N LEU A 25 -2.79 -1.51 10.32
CA LEU A 25 -2.02 -0.36 9.86
C LEU A 25 -2.55 0.20 8.54
N LEU A 26 -3.04 -0.67 7.65
CA LEU A 26 -3.75 -0.24 6.44
C LEU A 26 -5.02 0.53 6.82
N ALA A 27 -5.81 0.02 7.76
CA ALA A 27 -7.01 0.68 8.26
C ALA A 27 -6.69 2.05 8.89
N ASP A 28 -5.64 2.16 9.71
CA ASP A 28 -5.24 3.44 10.29
C ASP A 28 -4.79 4.46 9.22
N LEU A 29 -4.03 4.03 8.19
CA LEU A 29 -3.64 4.91 7.09
C LEU A 29 -4.86 5.52 6.38
N ILE A 30 -5.85 4.68 6.07
CA ILE A 30 -7.09 5.10 5.41
C ILE A 30 -7.91 6.02 6.34
N ALA A 31 -8.11 5.62 7.61
CA ALA A 31 -8.83 6.44 8.58
C ALA A 31 -8.14 7.79 8.82
N ASN A 32 -6.80 7.83 8.83
CA ASN A 32 -6.04 9.07 8.95
C ASN A 32 -6.19 9.97 7.72
N ALA A 33 -6.26 9.38 6.52
CA ALA A 33 -6.58 10.13 5.30
C ALA A 33 -7.95 10.81 5.41
N GLU A 34 -8.96 10.11 5.94
CA GLU A 34 -10.29 10.70 6.15
C GLU A 34 -10.27 11.87 7.13
N ARG A 35 -9.49 11.75 8.21
CA ARG A 35 -9.29 12.84 9.19
C ARG A 35 -8.66 14.06 8.53
N ARG A 36 -7.60 13.88 7.74
CA ARG A 36 -6.95 14.99 7.02
C ARG A 36 -7.90 15.65 6.02
N ALA A 37 -8.69 14.86 5.29
CA ALA A 37 -9.68 15.40 4.37
C ALA A 37 -10.79 16.20 5.09
N GLY A 38 -11.22 15.76 6.28
CA GLY A 38 -12.17 16.49 7.13
C GLY A 38 -11.68 17.88 7.57
N GLU A 39 -10.36 18.09 7.62
CA GLU A 39 -9.71 19.38 7.89
C GLU A 39 -9.46 20.21 6.61
N GLY A 40 -9.92 19.73 5.44
CA GLY A 40 -9.63 20.36 4.15
C GLY A 40 -8.20 20.12 3.63
N ARG A 41 -7.41 19.27 4.30
CA ARG A 41 -6.02 18.95 3.93
C ARG A 41 -5.96 17.81 2.92
N TYR A 42 -6.50 18.05 1.72
CA TYR A 42 -6.69 17.00 0.71
C TYR A 42 -5.39 16.44 0.14
N GLU A 43 -4.35 17.24 -0.05
CA GLU A 43 -3.05 16.73 -0.53
C GLU A 43 -2.43 15.75 0.49
N ASP A 44 -2.56 16.06 1.77
CA ASP A 44 -2.10 15.22 2.88
C ASP A 44 -2.91 13.90 2.97
N ALA A 45 -4.23 14.00 2.79
CA ALA A 45 -5.11 12.84 2.71
C ALA A 45 -4.76 11.92 1.54
N VAL A 46 -4.54 12.49 0.36
CA VAL A 46 -4.22 11.75 -0.87
C VAL A 46 -2.84 11.11 -0.79
N ALA A 47 -1.86 11.74 -0.13
CA ALA A 47 -0.56 11.11 0.14
C ALA A 47 -0.67 9.85 1.01
N ARG A 48 -1.53 9.87 2.04
CA ARG A 48 -1.81 8.68 2.87
C ARG A 48 -2.53 7.58 2.10
N LEU A 49 -3.48 7.95 1.26
CA LEU A 49 -4.15 7.02 0.35
C LEU A 49 -3.14 6.37 -0.61
N TYR A 50 -2.21 7.13 -1.20
CA TYR A 50 -1.14 6.56 -2.01
C TYR A 50 -0.32 5.51 -1.22
N ARG A 51 0.09 5.84 0.01
CA ARG A 51 0.81 4.91 0.88
C ARG A 51 -0.01 3.67 1.23
N ALA A 52 -1.31 3.83 1.47
CA ALA A 52 -2.24 2.73 1.69
C ALA A 52 -2.29 1.80 0.48
N CYS A 53 -2.32 2.35 -0.74
CA CYS A 53 -2.26 1.56 -1.98
C CYS A 53 -0.97 0.74 -2.09
N GLU A 54 0.18 1.34 -1.74
CA GLU A 54 1.46 0.61 -1.68
C GLU A 54 1.43 -0.50 -0.62
N MET A 55 0.77 -0.23 0.52
CA MET A 55 0.65 -1.20 1.61
C MET A 55 -0.23 -2.38 1.21
N ILE A 56 -1.29 -2.18 0.41
CA ILE A 56 -2.10 -3.28 -0.12
C ILE A 56 -1.23 -4.25 -0.93
N ALA A 57 -0.36 -3.75 -1.80
CA ALA A 57 0.59 -4.59 -2.53
C ALA A 57 1.55 -5.33 -1.58
N GLN A 58 2.06 -4.65 -0.54
CA GLN A 58 2.94 -5.25 0.46
C GLN A 58 2.25 -6.36 1.27
N ILE A 59 0.98 -6.17 1.66
CA ILE A 59 0.16 -7.18 2.34
C ILE A 59 -0.01 -8.41 1.44
N GLY A 60 -0.35 -8.21 0.17
CA GLY A 60 -0.44 -9.32 -0.79
C GLY A 60 0.89 -10.08 -0.88
N LEU A 61 2.00 -9.36 -1.06
CA LEU A 61 3.33 -9.96 -1.27
C LEU A 61 3.84 -10.68 -0.01
N ALA A 62 3.45 -10.22 1.18
CA ALA A 62 3.78 -10.87 2.44
C ALA A 62 3.26 -12.32 2.50
N SER A 63 2.07 -12.60 1.96
CA SER A 63 1.52 -13.98 1.90
C SER A 63 2.35 -14.93 1.02
N TYR A 64 3.11 -14.37 0.08
CA TYR A 64 4.08 -15.08 -0.76
C TYR A 64 5.51 -15.10 -0.17
N GLY A 65 5.72 -14.53 1.02
CA GLY A 65 7.02 -14.44 1.68
C GLY A 65 7.97 -13.42 1.04
N VAL A 66 7.43 -12.45 0.31
CA VAL A 66 8.23 -11.47 -0.44
C VAL A 66 8.36 -10.16 0.35
N ASP A 67 9.59 -9.81 0.75
CA ASP A 67 9.90 -8.51 1.37
C ASP A 67 10.30 -7.47 0.31
N THR A 68 9.43 -6.51 0.05
CA THR A 68 9.69 -5.43 -0.94
C THR A 68 10.89 -4.53 -0.60
N SER A 69 11.39 -4.55 0.63
CA SER A 69 12.60 -3.80 1.03
C SER A 69 13.89 -4.60 0.94
N LYS A 70 13.78 -5.91 0.69
CA LYS A 70 14.90 -6.86 0.60
C LYS A 70 14.65 -7.87 -0.51
N LEU A 71 14.16 -7.39 -1.64
CA LEU A 71 13.75 -8.25 -2.75
C LEU A 71 14.99 -8.90 -3.37
N ARG A 72 14.99 -10.23 -3.43
CA ARG A 72 16.07 -11.04 -4.02
C ARG A 72 15.73 -11.44 -5.45
N PRO A 73 16.73 -11.78 -6.29
CA PRO A 73 16.49 -12.28 -7.65
C PRO A 73 15.51 -13.47 -7.72
N ASP A 74 15.58 -14.39 -6.75
CA ASP A 74 14.72 -15.59 -6.72
C ASP A 74 13.26 -15.28 -6.33
N ASP A 75 13.01 -14.12 -5.72
CA ASP A 75 11.66 -13.69 -5.39
C ASP A 75 10.90 -13.22 -6.64
N ILE A 76 11.60 -12.99 -7.77
CA ILE A 76 11.07 -12.34 -8.97
C ILE A 76 10.94 -13.35 -10.12
N PRO A 77 9.71 -13.63 -10.60
CA PRO A 77 9.48 -14.45 -11.78
C PRO A 77 10.26 -13.97 -13.02
N GLN A 78 10.74 -14.92 -13.83
CA GLN A 78 11.65 -14.66 -14.95
C GLN A 78 11.08 -13.70 -16.00
N ASP A 79 9.78 -13.81 -16.26
CA ASP A 79 9.02 -13.01 -17.21
C ASP A 79 8.97 -11.51 -16.86
N ILE A 80 9.12 -11.16 -15.58
CA ILE A 80 9.10 -9.77 -15.12
C ILE A 80 10.45 -9.24 -14.64
N LYS A 81 11.55 -10.02 -14.77
CA LYS A 81 12.89 -9.57 -14.36
C LYS A 81 13.33 -8.27 -15.05
N GLY A 82 12.92 -8.04 -16.29
CA GLY A 82 13.18 -6.80 -17.01
C GLY A 82 12.58 -5.55 -16.35
N LEU A 83 11.60 -5.71 -15.46
CA LEU A 83 11.09 -4.61 -14.62
C LEU A 83 12.04 -4.24 -13.48
N PHE A 84 13.12 -5.01 -13.27
CA PHE A 84 14.10 -4.87 -12.19
C PHE A 84 15.55 -4.90 -12.69
N PRO A 85 15.94 -3.95 -13.56
CA PRO A 85 17.29 -3.88 -14.11
C PRO A 85 18.38 -3.70 -13.03
N GLU A 86 18.05 -3.13 -11.87
CA GLU A 86 18.97 -3.01 -10.75
C GLU A 86 19.43 -4.36 -10.17
N LEU A 87 18.72 -5.46 -10.40
CA LEU A 87 19.19 -6.79 -10.01
C LEU A 87 20.47 -7.18 -10.74
N GLU A 88 20.55 -6.87 -12.03
CA GLU A 88 21.73 -7.17 -12.85
C GLU A 88 22.91 -6.25 -12.50
N ARG A 89 22.61 -4.98 -12.19
CA ARG A 89 23.63 -3.97 -11.88
C ARG A 89 24.16 -4.05 -10.46
N GLU A 90 23.28 -4.29 -9.49
CA GLU A 90 23.56 -4.11 -8.06
C GLU A 90 23.29 -5.38 -7.23
N GLY A 91 22.73 -6.43 -7.83
CA GLY A 91 22.39 -7.69 -7.14
C GLY A 91 21.21 -7.58 -6.17
N LYS A 92 20.58 -6.41 -6.05
CA LYS A 92 19.49 -6.14 -5.11
C LYS A 92 18.56 -5.04 -5.61
N VAL A 93 17.32 -5.05 -5.13
CA VAL A 93 16.35 -3.96 -5.32
C VAL A 93 16.13 -3.26 -4.00
N VAL A 94 16.38 -1.94 -3.97
CA VAL A 94 16.29 -1.14 -2.73
C VAL A 94 14.85 -0.80 -2.36
N ALA A 95 13.99 -0.56 -3.37
CA ALA A 95 12.59 -0.26 -3.14
C ALA A 95 11.71 -0.69 -4.32
N VAL A 96 10.61 -1.36 -4.00
CA VAL A 96 9.55 -1.70 -4.96
C VAL A 96 8.44 -0.65 -4.83
N GLY A 97 8.33 0.22 -5.83
CA GLY A 97 7.21 1.17 -5.90
C GLY A 97 5.88 0.47 -6.23
N LEU A 98 4.79 1.21 -6.05
CA LEU A 98 3.40 0.74 -6.22
C LEU A 98 3.17 -0.16 -7.44
N ASP A 99 3.51 0.35 -8.63
CA ASP A 99 3.25 -0.33 -9.90
C ASP A 99 4.02 -1.66 -10.02
N ARG A 100 5.28 -1.66 -9.61
CA ARG A 100 6.13 -2.87 -9.60
C ARG A 100 5.63 -3.89 -8.59
N GLY A 101 5.10 -3.43 -7.45
CA GLY A 101 4.52 -4.30 -6.42
C GLY A 101 3.31 -5.08 -6.94
N PHE A 102 2.37 -4.41 -7.60
CA PHE A 102 1.21 -5.09 -8.19
C PHE A 102 1.57 -5.98 -9.39
N LYS A 103 2.53 -5.58 -10.23
CA LYS A 103 3.03 -6.44 -11.32
C LYS A 103 3.69 -7.71 -10.78
N LEU A 104 4.46 -7.59 -9.69
CA LEU A 104 5.05 -8.73 -8.99
C LEU A 104 3.97 -9.66 -8.40
N LEU A 105 2.90 -9.10 -7.81
CA LEU A 105 1.75 -9.89 -7.34
C LEU A 105 1.09 -10.68 -8.47
N LYS A 106 0.83 -10.04 -9.61
CA LYS A 106 0.22 -10.71 -10.76
C LYS A 106 1.12 -11.84 -11.28
N ALA A 107 2.43 -11.60 -11.38
CA ALA A 107 3.39 -12.62 -11.81
C ALA A 107 3.52 -13.80 -10.82
N LYS A 108 3.18 -13.59 -9.54
CA LYS A 108 3.05 -14.64 -8.52
C LYS A 108 1.71 -15.40 -8.59
N GLY A 109 0.84 -15.05 -9.54
CA GLY A 109 -0.47 -15.68 -9.73
C GLY A 109 -1.58 -15.08 -8.85
N ASP A 110 -1.40 -13.91 -8.26
CA ASP A 110 -2.44 -13.25 -7.46
C ASP A 110 -3.38 -12.43 -8.35
N ASP A 111 -4.56 -12.98 -8.66
CA ASP A 111 -5.56 -12.32 -9.50
C ASP A 111 -6.17 -11.06 -8.86
N ARG A 112 -6.05 -10.89 -7.53
CA ARG A 112 -6.51 -9.65 -6.87
C ARG A 112 -5.74 -8.43 -7.39
N ALA A 113 -4.51 -8.62 -7.88
CA ALA A 113 -3.69 -7.57 -8.51
C ALA A 113 -4.36 -6.92 -9.73
N SER A 114 -5.25 -7.62 -10.43
CA SER A 114 -6.04 -7.05 -11.53
C SER A 114 -6.90 -5.87 -11.06
N GLY A 115 -7.29 -5.84 -9.78
CA GLY A 115 -7.99 -4.69 -9.18
C GLY A 115 -7.22 -3.37 -9.24
N TYR A 116 -5.89 -3.42 -9.38
CA TYR A 116 -5.03 -2.27 -9.65
C TYR A 116 -4.62 -2.19 -11.13
N ILE A 117 -4.13 -3.29 -11.71
CA ILE A 117 -3.50 -3.30 -13.04
C ILE A 117 -4.47 -2.90 -14.14
N GLU A 118 -5.71 -3.36 -14.07
CA GLU A 118 -6.74 -3.09 -15.09
C GLU A 118 -7.54 -1.82 -14.78
N ASN A 119 -7.38 -1.27 -13.56
CA ASN A 119 -8.12 -0.11 -13.10
C ASN A 119 -7.46 1.20 -13.53
N LYS A 120 -7.72 1.59 -14.79
CA LYS A 120 -7.23 2.85 -15.37
C LYS A 120 -7.62 4.07 -14.56
N ARG A 121 -8.78 4.06 -13.90
CA ARG A 121 -9.26 5.20 -13.12
C ARG A 121 -8.44 5.38 -11.84
N LEU A 122 -8.19 4.31 -11.10
CA LEU A 122 -7.30 4.34 -9.95
C LEU A 122 -5.89 4.81 -10.35
N GLN A 123 -5.35 4.31 -11.45
CA GLN A 123 -4.03 4.73 -11.96
C GLN A 123 -3.99 6.22 -12.34
N ASP A 124 -5.04 6.75 -12.96
CA ASP A 124 -5.17 8.18 -13.24
C ASP A 124 -5.18 9.02 -11.95
N LEU A 125 -5.96 8.62 -10.95
CA LEU A 125 -6.04 9.32 -9.66
C LEU A 125 -4.69 9.33 -8.91
N LEU A 126 -3.99 8.20 -8.89
CA LEU A 126 -2.64 8.11 -8.32
C LEU A 126 -1.63 8.93 -9.12
N SER A 127 -1.79 9.02 -10.44
CA SER A 127 -0.97 9.88 -11.29
C SER A 127 -1.21 11.37 -11.01
N ARG A 128 -2.47 11.76 -10.74
CA ARG A 128 -2.81 13.12 -10.28
C ARG A 128 -2.13 13.46 -8.96
N ARG A 129 -2.07 12.51 -8.01
CA ARG A 129 -1.27 12.66 -6.77
C ARG A 129 0.19 12.92 -7.10
N ASN A 130 0.80 12.15 -8.00
CA ASN A 130 2.23 12.29 -8.29
C ASN A 130 2.57 13.65 -8.90
N ARG A 131 1.63 14.26 -9.62
CA ARG A 131 1.74 15.63 -10.17
C ARG A 131 1.33 16.73 -9.17
N SER A 132 1.04 16.37 -7.92
CA SER A 132 0.62 17.33 -6.89
C SER A 132 1.75 18.11 -6.25
N ILE A 133 1.42 19.23 -5.60
CA ILE A 133 2.38 20.16 -4.99
C ILE A 133 3.16 19.47 -3.86
N LEU A 134 2.50 18.69 -3.00
CA LEU A 134 3.16 17.92 -1.94
C LEU A 134 3.83 16.62 -2.43
N ALA A 135 3.88 16.39 -3.75
CA ALA A 135 4.59 15.28 -4.37
C ALA A 135 5.71 15.80 -5.27
N HIS A 136 5.58 15.62 -6.58
CA HIS A 136 6.63 15.96 -7.56
C HIS A 136 6.16 16.93 -8.64
N GLY A 137 4.98 17.54 -8.50
CA GLY A 137 4.45 18.48 -9.49
C GLY A 137 3.96 19.79 -8.87
N THR A 138 3.07 20.48 -9.58
CA THR A 138 2.62 21.84 -9.24
C THR A 138 1.09 21.97 -9.24
N SER A 139 0.36 20.89 -9.50
CA SER A 139 -1.10 20.91 -9.59
C SER A 139 -1.76 20.64 -8.23
N PRO A 140 -2.68 21.48 -7.74
CA PRO A 140 -3.36 21.20 -6.47
C PRO A 140 -4.26 19.96 -6.59
N VAL A 141 -4.44 19.26 -5.46
CA VAL A 141 -5.41 18.15 -5.35
C VAL A 141 -6.55 18.54 -4.41
N GLY A 142 -7.78 18.47 -4.94
CA GLY A 142 -9.00 18.84 -4.21
C GLY A 142 -9.80 17.66 -3.66
N GLY A 143 -10.90 17.96 -2.98
CA GLY A 143 -11.75 16.97 -2.31
C GLY A 143 -12.42 15.95 -3.24
N GLU A 144 -12.66 16.28 -4.50
CA GLU A 144 -13.18 15.33 -5.49
C GLU A 144 -12.19 14.18 -5.74
N VAL A 145 -10.92 14.51 -6.01
CA VAL A 145 -9.85 13.52 -6.22
C VAL A 145 -9.66 12.65 -4.99
N TYR A 146 -9.67 13.26 -3.81
CA TYR A 146 -9.60 12.54 -2.55
C TYR A 146 -10.74 11.53 -2.42
N ARG A 147 -12.00 11.95 -2.59
CA ARG A 147 -13.17 11.07 -2.40
C ARG A 147 -13.11 9.89 -3.35
N GLU A 148 -12.84 10.17 -4.62
CA GLU A 148 -12.78 9.12 -5.64
C GLU A 148 -11.60 8.18 -5.42
N LEU A 149 -10.42 8.69 -5.07
CA LEU A 149 -9.27 7.85 -4.76
C LEU A 149 -9.53 6.98 -3.54
N ARG A 150 -10.17 7.53 -2.50
CA ARG A 150 -10.54 6.77 -1.31
C ARG A 150 -11.45 5.61 -1.67
N ASP A 151 -12.51 5.86 -2.44
CA ASP A 151 -13.49 4.82 -2.78
C ASP A 151 -12.84 3.70 -3.62
N GLN A 152 -11.94 4.06 -4.56
CA GLN A 152 -11.15 3.09 -5.32
C GLN A 152 -10.21 2.26 -4.43
N ILE A 153 -9.56 2.90 -3.45
CA ILE A 153 -8.66 2.22 -2.51
C ILE A 153 -9.42 1.32 -1.54
N LEU A 154 -10.60 1.73 -1.06
CA LEU A 154 -11.45 0.87 -0.22
C LEU A 154 -11.86 -0.38 -0.97
N SER A 155 -12.35 -0.24 -2.20
CA SER A 155 -12.71 -1.39 -3.04
C SER A 155 -11.51 -2.30 -3.34
N LEU A 156 -10.31 -1.74 -3.50
CA LEU A 156 -9.10 -2.53 -3.64
C LEU A 156 -8.70 -3.22 -2.33
N ALA A 157 -8.75 -2.52 -1.21
CA ALA A 157 -8.40 -3.02 0.11
C ALA A 157 -9.28 -4.21 0.51
N GLU A 158 -10.59 -4.16 0.26
CA GLU A 158 -11.53 -5.25 0.55
C GLU A 158 -11.14 -6.58 -0.11
N LYS A 159 -10.49 -6.54 -1.29
CA LYS A 159 -10.01 -7.75 -1.98
C LYS A 159 -8.85 -8.42 -1.24
N PHE A 160 -8.00 -7.63 -0.59
CA PHE A 160 -6.80 -8.12 0.11
C PHE A 160 -7.04 -8.33 1.61
N VAL A 161 -7.95 -7.56 2.20
CA VAL A 161 -8.33 -7.55 3.61
C VAL A 161 -9.86 -7.53 3.69
N PRO A 162 -10.53 -8.71 3.66
CA PRO A 162 -11.99 -8.78 3.61
C PRO A 162 -12.72 -8.13 4.81
N ASN A 163 -12.06 -8.03 5.97
CA ASN A 163 -12.58 -7.39 7.17
C ASN A 163 -12.17 -5.91 7.32
N ILE A 164 -11.68 -5.26 6.25
CA ILE A 164 -11.18 -3.87 6.31
C ILE A 164 -12.22 -2.89 6.87
N SER A 165 -13.50 -3.06 6.54
CA SER A 165 -14.58 -2.19 7.04
C SER A 165 -14.74 -2.25 8.56
N GLU A 166 -14.57 -3.44 9.15
CA GLU A 166 -14.57 -3.60 10.61
C GLU A 166 -13.36 -2.90 11.25
N LEU A 167 -12.18 -3.09 10.65
CA LEU A 167 -10.94 -2.46 11.13
C LEU A 167 -11.02 -0.93 11.03
N LEU A 168 -11.61 -0.39 9.97
CA LEU A 168 -11.88 1.04 9.82
C LEU A 168 -12.81 1.59 10.90
N GLY A 169 -13.84 0.80 11.27
CA GLY A 169 -14.71 1.13 12.39
C GLY A 169 -13.94 1.28 13.71
N LYS A 170 -12.94 0.42 13.95
CA LYS A 170 -12.07 0.47 15.14
C LYS A 170 -11.01 1.57 15.07
N ALA A 171 -10.50 1.89 13.88
CA ALA A 171 -9.47 2.91 13.65
C ALA A 171 -10.01 4.35 13.58
N SER A 172 -11.33 4.50 13.52
CA SER A 172 -12.01 5.79 13.47
C SER A 172 -12.16 6.40 14.86
N PHE A 173 -11.85 7.70 15.00
CA PHE A 173 -12.08 8.39 16.26
C PHE A 173 -13.59 8.62 16.52
N PRO A 174 -14.03 8.57 17.79
CA PRO A 174 -15.37 8.98 18.15
C PRO A 174 -15.64 10.41 17.70
N ARG A 175 -16.79 10.65 17.03
CA ARG A 175 -17.23 12.00 16.70
C ARG A 175 -18.06 12.56 17.86
N ILE A 176 -17.53 13.56 18.55
CA ILE A 176 -18.27 14.29 19.58
C ILE A 176 -19.11 15.36 18.87
N ARG A 177 -20.43 15.29 19.00
CA ARG A 177 -21.31 16.39 18.58
C ARG A 177 -21.45 17.35 19.76
N VAL A 178 -20.96 18.58 19.59
CA VAL A 178 -21.28 19.66 20.54
C VAL A 178 -22.68 20.14 20.19
N ILE A 179 -23.64 19.90 21.08
CA ILE A 179 -24.98 20.48 20.96
C ILE A 179 -24.83 21.93 21.42
N VAL A 180 -25.01 22.87 20.51
CA VAL A 180 -24.98 24.32 20.75
C VAL A 180 -26.39 24.87 20.68
#